data_AF-A0A9Q4A4U9-F1
#
_entry.id   AF-A0A9Q4A4U9-F1
#
_cell.length_a   1.000
_cell.length_b   1.000
_cell.length_c   1.000
_cell.angle_alpha   90.00
_cell.angle_beta   90.00
_cell.angle_gamma   90.00
#
_symmetry.space_group_name_H-M   'P 1'
#
loop_
_entity.id
_entity.type
_entity.pdbx_description
1 polymer ?
#
loop_
_entity_poly.entity_id
_entity_poly.type
_entity_poly.pdbx_seq_one_letter_code
_entity_poly.pdbx_strand_id
1 'polypeptide(L)'
;MNFALKKLAATTLMLASLSAFTSAAQANITEQQSAAILKTFSDTSLTDFRQFLSGLGKSYVAKGANLEPAIEAFLDNKKLSAEQQNEVYRLLGLYTRLKYGSAATETLRELVAIPTVRVEGVAQHDNPEFIKIADTIKRLAESFNLKFRNVDNRVYEISLDGAGDEVVGIHVHADVVPVTPENWVLPDGTKLDPFKVTLIGDRMYGRGTEDAKNGIVVSLYAMKVIKEEKLPLARNFKLLIDTTEETAGDAIPYYFERNPTPNYNLALDGSYPVVIAEKGYGTVMASFARRAAEGEGAEVTSMTGGMATNQIPSKSVATLVTDKPAELAASLQQAGADYV
;
A
#
# COMPACT_ATOMS: atom_id res chain seq x y z
N MET A 1 -10.12 -25.62 43.88
CA MET A 1 -8.94 -24.91 43.31
C MET A 1 -9.22 -24.04 42.07
N ASN A 2 -10.48 -23.85 41.59
CA ASN A 2 -10.74 -23.16 40.31
C ASN A 2 -11.36 -21.75 40.38
N PHE A 3 -11.70 -21.24 41.57
CA PHE A 3 -12.32 -19.91 41.69
C PHE A 3 -11.30 -18.77 41.89
N ALA A 4 -10.13 -19.07 42.49
CA ALA A 4 -9.10 -18.07 42.76
C ALA A 4 -8.38 -17.60 41.48
N LEU A 5 -8.13 -18.51 40.52
CA LEU A 5 -7.48 -18.16 39.25
C LEU A 5 -8.34 -17.24 38.36
N LYS A 6 -9.67 -17.42 38.35
CA LYS A 6 -10.58 -16.58 37.55
C LYS A 6 -10.64 -15.15 38.08
N LYS A 7 -10.61 -14.97 39.40
CA LYS A 7 -10.55 -13.63 40.00
C LYS A 7 -9.18 -13.00 39.78
N LEU A 8 -8.09 -13.75 39.90
CA LEU A 8 -6.75 -13.22 39.64
C LEU A 8 -6.60 -12.77 38.18
N ALA A 9 -7.04 -13.58 37.21
CA ALA A 9 -7.00 -13.22 35.78
C ALA A 9 -7.88 -12.00 35.45
N ALA A 10 -9.07 -11.89 36.05
CA ALA A 10 -9.95 -10.74 35.87
C ALA A 10 -9.35 -9.45 36.48
N THR A 11 -8.69 -9.57 37.64
CA THR A 11 -8.02 -8.43 38.30
C THR A 11 -6.77 -7.99 37.54
N THR A 12 -5.99 -8.92 36.97
CA THR A 12 -4.83 -8.57 36.12
C THR A 12 -5.26 -7.91 34.81
N LEU A 13 -6.36 -8.36 34.18
CA LEU A 13 -6.92 -7.69 32.99
C LEU A 13 -7.41 -6.26 33.29
N MET A 14 -8.07 -6.05 34.44
CA MET A 14 -8.53 -4.71 34.84
C MET A 14 -7.37 -3.76 35.17
N LEU A 15 -6.31 -4.23 35.85
CA LEU A 15 -5.15 -3.38 36.16
C LEU A 15 -4.32 -3.03 34.91
N ALA A 16 -4.24 -3.93 33.92
CA ALA A 16 -3.64 -3.61 32.62
C ALA A 16 -4.46 -2.57 31.83
N SER A 17 -5.80 -2.60 31.96
CA SER A 17 -6.66 -1.62 31.29
C SER A 17 -6.60 -0.21 31.91
N LEU A 18 -6.26 -0.09 33.19
CA LEU A 18 -6.14 1.19 33.89
C LEU A 18 -4.77 1.87 33.71
N SER A 19 -3.77 1.16 33.20
CA SER A 19 -2.44 1.70 32.88
C SER A 19 -2.30 2.11 31.40
N ALA A 20 -3.36 1.95 30.61
CA ALA A 20 -3.41 2.31 29.19
C ALA A 20 -3.98 3.72 28.92
N PHE A 21 -3.90 4.64 29.88
CA PHE A 21 -3.99 6.07 29.56
C PHE A 21 -2.65 6.52 28.97
N THR A 22 -2.28 5.98 27.81
CA THR A 22 -1.35 6.68 26.95
C THR A 22 -2.04 7.98 26.60
N SER A 23 -1.45 9.13 26.95
CA SER A 23 -1.83 10.39 26.31
C SER A 23 -1.87 10.11 24.81
N ALA A 24 -3.01 10.32 24.16
CA ALA A 24 -3.09 10.16 22.72
C ALA A 24 -1.89 10.91 22.14
N ALA A 25 -1.04 10.22 21.37
CA ALA A 25 0.09 10.86 20.73
C ALA A 25 -0.50 11.97 19.84
N GLN A 26 -0.48 13.21 20.33
CA GLN A 26 -1.09 14.30 19.59
C GLN A 26 -0.22 14.51 18.36
N ALA A 27 -0.88 14.60 17.20
CA ALA A 27 -0.20 15.13 16.04
C ALA A 27 0.13 16.59 16.32
N ASN A 28 1.41 16.93 16.44
CA ASN A 28 1.89 18.30 16.60
C ASN A 28 1.49 19.19 15.40
N ILE A 29 1.08 18.60 14.28
CA ILE A 29 0.48 19.30 13.13
C ILE A 29 -0.82 18.58 12.76
N THR A 30 -1.95 19.29 12.82
CA THR A 30 -3.27 18.75 12.49
C THR A 30 -3.48 18.61 10.99
N GLU A 31 -4.53 17.90 10.58
CA GLU A 31 -4.94 17.81 9.18
C GLU A 31 -5.29 19.19 8.60
N GLN A 32 -6.01 20.03 9.35
CA GLN A 32 -6.37 21.39 8.91
C GLN A 32 -5.13 22.27 8.73
N GLN A 33 -4.16 22.17 9.65
CA GLN A 33 -2.88 22.88 9.54
C GLN A 33 -2.09 22.39 8.33
N SER A 34 -2.03 21.06 8.12
CA SER A 34 -1.37 20.46 6.96
C SER A 34 -2.00 20.95 5.64
N ALA A 35 -3.33 20.94 5.53
CA ALA A 35 -4.04 21.43 4.36
C ALA A 35 -3.81 22.94 4.13
N ALA A 36 -3.77 23.73 5.20
CA ALA A 36 -3.46 25.16 5.11
C ALA A 36 -2.04 25.41 4.60
N ILE A 37 -1.04 24.69 5.12
CA ILE A 37 0.35 24.77 4.64
C ILE A 37 0.43 24.40 3.17
N LEU A 38 -0.15 23.26 2.78
CA LEU A 38 -0.14 22.81 1.38
C LEU A 38 -0.76 23.84 0.44
N LYS A 39 -1.88 24.44 0.84
CA LYS A 39 -2.55 25.50 0.08
C LYS A 39 -1.71 26.78 -0.01
N THR A 40 -1.04 27.17 1.07
CA THR A 40 -0.19 28.37 1.10
C THR A 40 1.00 28.25 0.13
N PHE A 41 1.52 27.04 -0.06
CA PHE A 41 2.74 26.79 -0.84
C PHE A 41 2.50 26.08 -2.18
N SER A 42 1.25 25.85 -2.61
CA SER A 42 0.93 25.05 -3.80
C SER A 42 1.53 25.60 -5.09
N ASP A 43 1.64 26.93 -5.21
CA ASP A 43 2.15 27.62 -6.39
C ASP A 43 3.59 28.12 -6.20
N THR A 44 4.26 27.69 -5.12
CA THR A 44 5.63 28.10 -4.82
C THR A 44 6.62 27.06 -5.33
N SER A 45 7.58 27.49 -6.16
CA SER A 45 8.71 26.65 -6.52
C SER A 45 9.68 26.56 -5.33
N LEU A 46 9.80 25.37 -4.74
CA LEU A 46 10.65 25.11 -3.57
C LEU A 46 11.93 24.39 -4.00
N THR A 47 13.09 24.98 -3.69
CA THR A 47 14.40 24.41 -4.06
C THR A 47 14.89 23.40 -3.04
N ASP A 48 14.81 23.74 -1.75
CA ASP A 48 15.34 22.95 -0.64
C ASP A 48 14.46 23.10 0.62
N PHE A 49 14.65 22.19 1.58
CA PHE A 49 13.82 22.13 2.78
C PHE A 49 14.01 23.34 3.69
N ARG A 50 15.23 23.89 3.77
CA ARG A 50 15.52 25.08 4.60
C ARG A 50 14.83 26.33 4.04
N GLN A 51 14.77 26.48 2.72
CA GLN A 51 14.02 27.55 2.05
C GLN A 51 12.52 27.44 2.37
N PHE A 52 11.95 26.23 2.29
CA PHE A 52 10.56 25.99 2.66
C PHE A 52 10.29 26.39 4.11
N LEU A 53 11.11 25.94 5.07
CA LEU A 53 10.95 26.30 6.48
C LEU A 53 11.09 27.80 6.72
N SER A 54 12.03 28.46 6.03
CA SER A 54 12.22 29.92 6.13
C SER A 54 11.01 30.71 5.62
N GLY A 55 10.35 30.21 4.57
CA GLY A 55 9.08 30.76 4.08
C GLY A 55 7.93 30.49 5.04
N LEU A 56 7.82 29.25 5.51
CA LEU A 56 6.76 28.82 6.43
C LEU A 56 6.80 29.59 7.75
N GLY A 57 7.98 29.77 8.36
CA GLY A 57 8.13 30.50 9.63
C GLY A 57 7.68 31.97 9.57
N LYS A 58 7.59 32.57 8.37
CA LYS A 58 7.08 33.93 8.16
C LYS A 58 5.56 33.98 7.89
N SER A 59 4.93 32.83 7.68
CA SER A 59 3.50 32.72 7.35
C SER A 59 2.61 32.86 8.58
N TYR A 60 1.35 33.29 8.36
CA TYR A 60 0.33 33.29 9.42
C TYR A 60 -0.04 31.87 9.87
N VAL A 61 0.14 30.87 9.00
CA VAL A 61 -0.15 29.47 9.31
C VAL A 61 0.82 28.93 10.36
N ALA A 62 2.12 29.26 10.24
CA ALA A 62 3.10 28.90 11.27
C ALA A 62 2.77 29.54 12.62
N LYS A 63 2.48 30.85 12.63
CA LYS A 63 2.07 31.59 13.84
C LYS A 63 0.85 31.00 14.53
N GLY A 64 -0.19 30.67 13.77
CA GLY A 64 -1.40 30.05 14.30
C GLY A 64 -1.18 28.64 14.85
N ALA A 65 -0.11 27.96 14.41
CA ALA A 65 0.23 26.61 14.80
C ALA A 65 1.43 26.53 15.78
N ASN A 66 2.02 27.67 16.17
CA ASN A 66 3.21 27.75 17.02
C ASN A 66 4.39 26.90 16.50
N LEU A 67 4.65 26.95 15.19
CA LEU A 67 5.72 26.17 14.55
C LEU A 67 7.08 26.89 14.57
N GLU A 68 7.09 28.19 14.86
CA GLU A 68 8.29 29.03 14.81
C GLU A 68 9.42 28.52 15.70
N PRO A 69 9.19 28.07 16.96
CA PRO A 69 10.28 27.61 17.81
C PRO A 69 11.05 26.42 17.22
N ALA A 70 10.35 25.45 16.61
CA ALA A 70 10.99 24.30 15.97
C ALA A 70 11.69 24.68 14.67
N ILE A 71 11.07 25.56 13.87
CA ILE A 71 11.63 26.07 12.62
C ILE A 71 12.92 26.84 12.89
N GLU A 72 12.91 27.81 13.80
CA GLU A 72 14.08 28.63 14.15
C GLU A 72 15.20 27.76 14.72
N ALA A 73 14.88 26.83 15.62
CA ALA A 73 15.87 25.92 16.18
C ALA A 73 16.55 25.06 15.09
N PHE A 74 15.78 24.55 14.13
CA PHE A 74 16.34 23.78 13.02
C PHE A 74 17.20 24.65 12.07
N LEU A 75 16.70 25.84 11.71
CA LEU A 75 17.40 26.75 10.81
C LEU A 75 18.73 27.23 11.41
N ASP A 76 18.77 27.44 12.73
CA ASP A 76 19.96 27.84 13.49
C ASP A 76 20.93 26.68 13.79
N ASN A 77 20.61 25.45 13.36
CA ASN A 77 21.36 24.22 13.70
C ASN A 77 21.47 23.96 15.22
N LYS A 78 20.45 24.35 15.98
CA LYS A 78 20.35 24.03 17.42
C LYS A 78 19.93 22.58 17.60
N LYS A 79 20.29 22.00 18.75
CA LYS A 79 19.76 20.69 19.16
C LYS A 79 18.26 20.81 19.40
N LEU A 80 17.47 20.03 18.66
CA LEU A 80 16.01 19.99 18.80
C LEU A 80 15.60 19.13 20.01
N SER A 81 14.49 19.49 20.66
CA SER A 81 13.77 18.56 21.53
C SER A 81 13.13 17.44 20.70
N ALA A 82 12.67 16.36 21.34
CA ALA A 82 11.98 15.27 20.65
C ALA A 82 10.70 15.76 19.94
N GLU A 83 9.97 16.68 20.56
CA GLU A 83 8.75 17.28 20.01
C GLU A 83 9.06 18.14 18.79
N GLN A 84 10.07 19.01 18.89
CA GLN A 84 10.52 19.84 17.76
C GLN A 84 11.04 18.99 16.60
N GLN A 85 11.75 17.90 16.90
CA GLN A 85 12.22 16.96 15.89
C GLN A 85 11.05 16.30 15.15
N ASN A 86 10.01 15.85 15.88
CA ASN A 86 8.80 15.29 15.28
C ASN A 86 8.05 16.31 14.41
N GLU A 87 7.99 17.57 14.83
CA GLU A 87 7.41 18.66 14.03
C GLU A 87 8.18 18.88 12.72
N VAL A 88 9.51 19.00 12.80
CA VAL A 88 10.36 19.18 11.61
C VAL A 88 10.22 18.00 10.65
N TYR A 89 10.13 16.76 11.14
CA TYR A 89 9.93 15.59 10.27
C TYR A 89 8.55 15.55 9.62
N ARG A 90 7.49 16.01 10.30
CA ARG A 90 6.18 16.19 9.66
C ARG A 90 6.23 17.27 8.58
N LEU A 91 6.90 18.39 8.85
CA LEU A 91 7.11 19.46 7.86
C LEU A 91 7.93 18.98 6.66
N LEU A 92 8.92 18.11 6.86
CA LEU A 92 9.66 17.47 5.77
C LEU A 92 8.72 16.62 4.89
N GLY A 93 7.77 15.91 5.48
CA GLY A 93 6.73 15.19 4.72
C GLY A 93 5.87 16.12 3.86
N LEU A 94 5.41 17.25 4.43
CA LEU A 94 4.64 18.25 3.68
C LEU A 94 5.45 18.90 2.55
N TYR A 95 6.72 19.23 2.83
CA TYR A 95 7.67 19.71 1.83
C TYR A 95 7.84 18.70 0.68
N THR A 96 8.01 17.42 1.01
CA THR A 96 8.16 16.34 0.03
C THR A 96 6.93 16.25 -0.87
N ARG A 97 5.73 16.35 -0.28
CA ARG A 97 4.47 16.37 -1.04
C ARG A 97 4.37 17.59 -1.95
N LEU A 98 4.77 18.77 -1.49
CA LEU A 98 4.77 20.00 -2.31
C LEU A 98 5.77 19.90 -3.48
N LYS A 99 6.99 19.47 -3.19
CA LYS A 99 8.07 19.42 -4.18
C LYS A 99 7.89 18.31 -5.20
N TYR A 100 7.41 17.14 -4.78
CA TYR A 100 7.39 15.95 -5.64
C TYR A 100 6.00 15.35 -5.88
N GLY A 101 4.93 15.87 -5.27
CA GLY A 101 3.61 15.23 -5.33
C GLY A 101 3.07 15.01 -6.76
N SER A 102 3.28 15.97 -7.65
CA SER A 102 2.91 15.82 -9.07
C SER A 102 3.75 14.74 -9.75
N ALA A 103 5.07 14.76 -9.57
CA ALA A 103 5.96 13.75 -10.15
C ALA A 103 5.70 12.33 -9.58
N ALA A 104 5.40 12.23 -8.29
CA ALA A 104 5.00 10.99 -7.64
C ALA A 104 3.68 10.46 -8.20
N THR A 105 2.71 11.34 -8.46
CA THR A 105 1.46 10.96 -9.13
C THR A 105 1.73 10.39 -10.50
N GLU A 106 2.55 11.04 -11.32
CA GLU A 106 2.90 10.54 -12.67
C GLU A 106 3.69 9.23 -12.62
N THR A 107 4.57 9.07 -11.63
CA THR A 107 5.27 7.80 -11.39
C THR A 107 4.27 6.69 -11.06
N LEU A 108 3.26 6.96 -10.21
CA LEU A 108 2.20 6.00 -9.92
C LEU A 108 1.41 5.64 -11.18
N ARG A 109 1.10 6.61 -12.06
CA ARG A 109 0.44 6.34 -13.35
C ARG A 109 1.27 5.39 -14.20
N GLU A 110 2.57 5.63 -14.28
CA GLU A 110 3.49 4.79 -15.05
C GLU A 110 3.54 3.36 -14.51
N LEU A 111 3.64 3.18 -13.19
CA LEU A 111 3.66 1.85 -12.60
C LEU A 111 2.31 1.13 -12.77
N VAL A 112 1.18 1.82 -12.58
CA VAL A 112 -0.17 1.24 -12.75
C VAL A 112 -0.43 0.79 -14.19
N ALA A 113 0.15 1.47 -15.18
CA ALA A 113 0.04 1.10 -16.60
C ALA A 113 0.72 -0.22 -16.97
N ILE A 114 1.45 -0.86 -16.04
CA ILE A 114 2.10 -2.15 -16.23
C ILE A 114 1.27 -3.23 -15.51
N PRO A 115 0.46 -4.04 -16.22
CA PRO A 115 -0.44 -5.02 -15.60
C PRO A 115 0.31 -6.24 -15.06
N THR A 116 0.92 -6.08 -13.89
CA THR A 116 1.68 -7.10 -13.13
C THR A 116 0.76 -8.11 -12.44
N VAL A 117 -0.17 -8.69 -13.21
CA VAL A 117 -1.05 -9.77 -12.76
C VAL A 117 -0.37 -11.13 -12.96
N ARG A 118 -0.70 -12.10 -12.10
CA ARG A 118 -0.29 -13.49 -12.31
C ARG A 118 -0.90 -14.03 -13.59
N VAL A 119 -0.09 -14.72 -14.39
CA VAL A 119 -0.52 -15.43 -15.61
C VAL A 119 -0.43 -16.93 -15.38
N GLU A 120 -1.50 -17.65 -15.65
CA GLU A 120 -1.53 -19.11 -15.49
C GLU A 120 -0.50 -19.79 -16.41
N GLY A 121 0.24 -20.76 -15.87
CA GLY A 121 1.28 -21.49 -16.59
C GLY A 121 2.59 -20.73 -16.80
N VAL A 122 2.70 -19.48 -16.34
CA VAL A 122 3.92 -18.68 -16.41
C VAL A 122 4.45 -18.46 -15.01
N ALA A 123 5.72 -18.79 -14.77
CA ALA A 123 6.36 -18.47 -13.50
C ALA A 123 6.49 -16.95 -13.38
N GLN A 124 6.23 -16.39 -12.19
CA GLN A 124 6.14 -14.95 -12.02
C GLN A 124 7.40 -14.19 -12.44
N HIS A 125 8.58 -14.75 -12.15
CA HIS A 125 9.88 -14.20 -12.51
C HIS A 125 10.21 -14.26 -14.01
N ASP A 126 9.42 -15.00 -14.79
CA ASP A 126 9.50 -15.08 -16.26
C ASP A 126 8.41 -14.23 -16.94
N ASN A 127 7.49 -13.64 -16.18
CA ASN A 127 6.40 -12.85 -16.72
C ASN A 127 6.95 -11.50 -17.29
N PRO A 128 6.69 -11.19 -18.58
CA PRO A 128 7.24 -9.99 -19.23
C PRO A 128 6.81 -8.67 -18.57
N GLU A 129 5.64 -8.62 -17.93
CA GLU A 129 5.20 -7.40 -17.23
C GLU A 129 6.02 -7.15 -15.95
N PHE A 130 6.54 -8.21 -15.31
CA PHE A 130 7.45 -8.08 -14.17
C PHE A 130 8.84 -7.63 -14.60
N ILE A 131 9.33 -8.13 -15.74
CA ILE A 131 10.59 -7.63 -16.33
C ILE A 131 10.46 -6.13 -16.66
N LYS A 132 9.33 -5.74 -17.27
CA LYS A 132 9.04 -4.35 -17.62
C LYS A 132 8.94 -3.44 -16.39
N ILE A 133 8.25 -3.84 -15.33
CA ILE A 133 8.19 -3.02 -14.11
C ILE A 133 9.55 -2.92 -13.43
N ALA A 134 10.36 -3.99 -13.47
CA ALA A 134 11.73 -3.97 -12.95
C ALA A 134 12.58 -2.91 -13.65
N ASP A 135 12.50 -2.82 -14.97
CA ASP A 135 13.22 -1.81 -15.77
C ASP A 135 12.76 -0.39 -15.45
N THR A 136 11.45 -0.16 -15.28
CA THR A 136 10.92 1.13 -14.84
C THR A 136 11.43 1.50 -13.45
N ILE A 137 11.38 0.58 -12.49
CA ILE A 137 11.86 0.80 -11.11
C ILE A 137 13.37 1.09 -11.11
N LYS A 138 14.15 0.32 -11.89
CA LYS A 138 15.59 0.54 -12.05
C LYS A 138 15.88 1.96 -12.55
N ARG A 139 15.22 2.37 -13.63
CA ARG A 139 15.36 3.71 -14.20
C ARG A 139 15.03 4.80 -13.18
N LEU A 140 13.95 4.63 -12.41
CA LEU A 140 13.55 5.57 -11.37
C LEU A 140 14.61 5.66 -10.26
N ALA A 141 15.05 4.52 -9.72
CA ALA A 141 16.08 4.46 -8.68
C ALA A 141 17.38 5.13 -9.14
N GLU A 142 17.87 4.81 -10.33
CA GLU A 142 19.07 5.41 -10.92
C GLU A 142 18.91 6.92 -11.13
N SER A 143 17.74 7.38 -11.61
CA SER A 143 17.45 8.81 -11.76
C SER A 143 17.41 9.57 -10.42
N PHE A 144 17.15 8.86 -9.32
CA PHE A 144 17.19 9.41 -7.96
C PHE A 144 18.57 9.23 -7.31
N ASN A 145 19.56 8.78 -8.09
CA ASN A 145 20.90 8.42 -7.65
C ASN A 145 20.91 7.32 -6.57
N LEU A 146 19.90 6.46 -6.51
CA LEU A 146 19.82 5.33 -5.58
C LEU A 146 20.45 4.08 -6.21
N LYS A 147 20.91 3.15 -5.35
CA LYS A 147 21.44 1.86 -5.82
C LYS A 147 20.27 0.91 -6.07
N PHE A 148 20.29 0.22 -7.21
CA PHE A 148 19.29 -0.79 -7.56
C PHE A 148 19.95 -2.16 -7.76
N ARG A 149 19.29 -3.22 -7.28
CA ARG A 149 19.65 -4.61 -7.55
C ARG A 149 18.39 -5.42 -7.85
N ASN A 150 18.38 -6.09 -9.00
CA ASN A 150 17.36 -7.08 -9.33
C ASN A 150 17.82 -8.46 -8.85
N VAL A 151 17.03 -9.10 -7.98
CA VAL A 151 17.29 -10.45 -7.48
C VAL A 151 16.38 -11.42 -8.23
N ASP A 152 16.91 -11.96 -9.33
CA ASP A 152 16.29 -13.01 -10.15
C ASP A 152 14.83 -12.74 -10.56
N ASN A 153 14.49 -11.47 -10.84
CA ASN A 153 13.13 -10.99 -11.13
C ASN A 153 12.09 -11.34 -10.04
N ARG A 154 12.53 -11.61 -8.82
CA ARG A 154 11.68 -11.95 -7.67
C ARG A 154 11.57 -10.80 -6.69
N VAL A 155 12.70 -10.16 -6.40
CA VAL A 155 12.74 -8.99 -5.50
C VAL A 155 13.57 -7.89 -6.14
N TYR A 156 13.02 -6.68 -6.16
CA TYR A 156 13.77 -5.49 -6.56
C TYR A 156 14.23 -4.73 -5.32
N GLU A 157 15.54 -4.70 -5.10
CA GLU A 157 16.17 -4.05 -3.95
C GLU A 157 16.67 -2.65 -4.34
N ILE A 158 16.23 -1.63 -3.59
CA ILE A 158 16.79 -0.28 -3.66
C ILE A 158 17.43 0.05 -2.32
N SER A 159 18.68 0.51 -2.33
CA SER A 159 19.44 0.79 -1.09
C SER A 159 19.81 2.26 -0.92
N LEU A 160 19.76 2.73 0.33
CA LEU A 160 20.23 4.03 0.78
C LEU A 160 21.11 3.86 2.02
N ASP A 161 22.39 4.23 1.89
CA ASP A 161 23.39 4.02 2.93
C ASP A 161 23.24 5.07 4.06
N GLY A 162 23.45 4.62 5.30
CA GLY A 162 23.60 5.47 6.47
C GLY A 162 24.96 5.30 7.13
N ALA A 163 25.12 5.84 8.35
CA ALA A 163 26.38 5.79 9.09
C ALA A 163 26.59 4.52 9.94
N GLY A 164 25.51 3.80 10.28
CA GLY A 164 25.54 2.59 11.11
C GLY A 164 25.64 1.29 10.33
N ASP A 165 25.63 0.18 11.05
CA ASP A 165 25.62 -1.20 10.54
C ASP A 165 24.21 -1.80 10.44
N GLU A 166 23.27 -1.29 11.24
CA GLU A 166 21.88 -1.74 11.21
C GLU A 166 21.17 -1.40 9.89
N VAL A 167 20.25 -2.29 9.48
CA VAL A 167 19.42 -2.16 8.29
C VAL A 167 17.94 -2.10 8.66
N VAL A 168 17.23 -1.12 8.09
CA VAL A 168 15.77 -1.05 8.07
C VAL A 168 15.28 -1.52 6.69
N GLY A 169 14.56 -2.64 6.66
CA GLY A 169 13.84 -3.15 5.50
C GLY A 169 12.47 -2.49 5.37
N ILE A 170 12.17 -1.98 4.20
CA ILE A 170 10.86 -1.47 3.80
C ILE A 170 10.30 -2.43 2.77
N HIS A 171 9.18 -3.07 3.05
CA HIS A 171 8.56 -4.09 2.21
C HIS A 171 7.33 -3.52 1.53
N VAL A 172 7.25 -3.73 0.22
CA VAL A 172 6.11 -3.42 -0.66
C VAL A 172 6.08 -4.48 -1.75
N HIS A 173 5.03 -4.52 -2.57
CA HIS A 173 4.96 -5.47 -3.68
C HIS A 173 4.53 -4.80 -4.99
N ALA A 174 4.91 -5.45 -6.09
CA ALA A 174 4.66 -5.00 -7.45
C ALA A 174 3.54 -5.78 -8.13
N ASP A 175 3.26 -7.01 -7.69
CA ASP A 175 2.14 -7.78 -8.20
C ASP A 175 0.81 -7.19 -7.76
N VAL A 176 -0.19 -7.40 -8.60
CA VAL A 176 -1.55 -6.93 -8.35
C VAL A 176 -2.52 -8.05 -8.68
N VAL A 177 -3.61 -8.13 -7.92
CA VAL A 177 -4.68 -9.08 -8.21
C VAL A 177 -5.41 -8.79 -9.54
N PRO A 178 -6.02 -9.82 -10.15
CA PRO A 178 -6.76 -9.68 -11.41
C PRO A 178 -7.91 -8.67 -11.34
N VAL A 179 -8.37 -8.27 -12.53
CA VAL A 179 -9.49 -7.32 -12.71
C VAL A 179 -10.54 -7.92 -13.63
N THR A 180 -11.79 -7.55 -13.41
CA THR A 180 -12.90 -7.73 -14.36
C THR A 180 -13.22 -6.36 -14.96
N PRO A 181 -12.68 -5.98 -16.14
CA PRO A 181 -12.79 -4.62 -16.68
C PRO A 181 -14.23 -4.10 -16.77
N GLU A 182 -15.20 -4.97 -17.01
CA GLU A 182 -16.62 -4.61 -17.11
C GLU A 182 -17.19 -4.06 -15.79
N ASN A 183 -16.56 -4.37 -14.66
CA ASN A 183 -16.97 -3.89 -13.33
C ASN A 183 -16.30 -2.56 -12.95
N TRP A 184 -15.37 -2.05 -13.76
CA TRP A 184 -14.73 -0.76 -13.53
C TRP A 184 -15.61 0.36 -14.07
N VAL A 185 -16.76 0.53 -13.42
CA VAL A 185 -17.79 1.51 -13.78
C VAL A 185 -18.22 2.23 -12.51
N LEU A 186 -18.21 3.56 -12.54
CA LEU A 186 -18.70 4.38 -11.43
C LEU A 186 -20.24 4.30 -11.33
N PRO A 187 -20.83 4.72 -10.19
CA PRO A 187 -22.29 4.74 -10.02
C PRO A 187 -23.04 5.57 -11.09
N ASP A 188 -22.37 6.54 -11.71
CA ASP A 188 -22.94 7.38 -12.78
C ASP A 188 -22.81 6.76 -14.19
N GLY A 189 -22.25 5.54 -14.31
CA GLY A 189 -22.04 4.85 -15.57
C GLY A 189 -20.70 5.15 -16.26
N THR A 190 -19.84 5.99 -15.68
CA THR A 190 -18.51 6.28 -16.24
C THR A 190 -17.63 5.04 -16.18
N LYS A 191 -17.19 4.55 -17.34
CA LYS A 191 -16.24 3.43 -17.44
C LYS A 191 -14.82 3.91 -17.20
N LEU A 192 -14.07 3.14 -16.41
CA LEU A 192 -12.67 3.37 -16.09
C LEU A 192 -11.82 2.22 -16.65
N ASP A 193 -10.60 2.53 -17.07
CA ASP A 193 -9.59 1.53 -17.38
C ASP A 193 -8.80 1.20 -16.11
N PRO A 194 -8.83 -0.04 -15.60
CA PRO A 194 -8.11 -0.46 -14.39
C PRO A 194 -6.62 -0.12 -14.41
N PHE A 195 -5.97 -0.14 -15.58
CA PHE A 195 -4.54 0.08 -15.72
C PHE A 195 -4.23 1.51 -16.20
N LYS A 196 -5.20 2.42 -16.13
CA LYS A 196 -5.00 3.85 -16.33
C LYS A 196 -5.52 4.61 -15.12
N VAL A 197 -4.60 5.19 -14.35
CA VAL A 197 -4.98 6.01 -13.19
C VAL A 197 -5.91 7.13 -13.64
N THR A 198 -7.07 7.24 -13.00
CA THR A 198 -8.04 8.31 -13.23
C THR A 198 -8.26 9.03 -11.90
N LEU A 199 -8.06 10.35 -11.90
CA LEU A 199 -8.28 11.18 -10.70
C LEU A 199 -9.70 11.75 -10.76
N ILE A 200 -10.49 11.50 -9.72
CA ILE A 200 -11.86 12.03 -9.58
C ILE A 200 -11.98 12.59 -8.17
N GLY A 201 -12.11 13.91 -8.08
CA GLY A 201 -12.01 14.61 -6.80
C GLY A 201 -10.64 14.39 -6.17
N ASP A 202 -10.64 13.82 -4.97
CA ASP A 202 -9.46 13.49 -4.17
C ASP A 202 -9.03 12.01 -4.29
N ARG A 203 -9.70 11.21 -5.14
CA ARG A 203 -9.45 9.77 -5.28
C ARG A 203 -8.77 9.41 -6.60
N MET A 204 -7.76 8.54 -6.51
CA MET A 204 -7.08 7.95 -7.67
C MET A 204 -7.54 6.51 -7.88
N TYR A 205 -8.24 6.28 -8.99
CA TYR A 205 -8.74 4.97 -9.39
C TYR A 205 -7.74 4.29 -10.34
N GLY A 206 -7.30 3.09 -9.98
CA GLY A 206 -6.47 2.23 -10.82
C GLY A 206 -6.00 1.00 -10.03
N ARG A 207 -5.88 -0.17 -10.66
CA ARG A 207 -5.38 -1.38 -9.99
C ARG A 207 -3.92 -1.17 -9.61
N GLY A 208 -3.63 -1.24 -8.31
CA GLY A 208 -2.32 -0.93 -7.76
C GLY A 208 -2.21 0.44 -7.07
N THR A 209 -3.20 1.33 -7.19
CA THR A 209 -3.10 2.68 -6.58
C THR A 209 -3.19 2.65 -5.06
N GLU A 210 -3.91 1.69 -4.50
CA GLU A 210 -4.01 1.47 -3.05
C GLU A 210 -3.08 0.35 -2.59
N ASP A 211 -2.99 -0.70 -3.40
CA ASP A 211 -2.41 -2.01 -3.04
C ASP A 211 -1.60 -2.57 -4.24
N ALA A 212 -0.27 -2.45 -4.24
CA ALA A 212 0.51 -1.57 -3.36
C ALA A 212 1.57 -0.74 -4.12
N LYS A 213 1.34 -0.42 -5.40
CA LYS A 213 2.27 0.37 -6.21
C LYS A 213 2.48 1.79 -5.65
N ASN A 214 1.51 2.33 -4.91
CA ASN A 214 1.69 3.54 -4.11
C ASN A 214 2.83 3.41 -3.09
N GLY A 215 2.98 2.27 -2.42
CA GLY A 215 4.04 2.00 -1.45
C GLY A 215 5.42 2.10 -2.10
N ILE A 216 5.58 1.58 -3.32
CA ILE A 216 6.80 1.71 -4.12
C ILE A 216 7.11 3.20 -4.35
N VAL A 217 6.13 3.97 -4.83
CA VAL A 217 6.30 5.39 -5.15
C VAL A 217 6.66 6.20 -3.89
N VAL A 218 5.89 6.06 -2.82
CA VAL A 218 6.11 6.80 -1.58
C VAL A 218 7.50 6.51 -1.00
N SER A 219 7.93 5.24 -1.02
CA SER A 219 9.26 4.84 -0.55
C SER A 219 10.38 5.45 -1.38
N LEU A 220 10.27 5.39 -2.72
CA LEU A 220 11.27 5.98 -3.62
C LEU A 220 11.41 7.48 -3.42
N TYR A 221 10.29 8.21 -3.28
CA TYR A 221 10.32 9.66 -3.07
C TYR A 221 10.79 10.04 -1.66
N ALA A 222 10.51 9.24 -0.63
CA ALA A 222 11.09 9.39 0.70
C ALA A 222 12.61 9.23 0.66
N MET A 223 13.12 8.19 0.00
CA MET A 223 14.57 7.99 -0.18
C MET A 223 15.20 9.12 -1.00
N LYS A 224 14.50 9.62 -2.04
CA LYS A 224 14.94 10.75 -2.86
C LYS A 224 15.11 12.03 -2.04
N VAL A 225 14.09 12.42 -1.26
CA VAL A 225 14.18 13.66 -0.47
C VAL A 225 15.25 13.57 0.61
N ILE A 226 15.38 12.41 1.28
CA ILE A 226 16.44 12.17 2.26
C ILE A 226 17.82 12.39 1.63
N LYS A 227 18.03 11.86 0.43
CA LYS A 227 19.29 11.97 -0.29
C LYS A 227 19.56 13.39 -0.78
N GLU A 228 18.60 14.06 -1.40
CA GLU A 228 18.75 15.42 -1.94
C GLU A 228 18.95 16.46 -0.84
N GLU A 229 18.23 16.34 0.28
CA GLU A 229 18.38 17.21 1.45
C GLU A 229 19.56 16.81 2.36
N LYS A 230 20.31 15.76 1.99
CA LYS A 230 21.50 15.25 2.69
C LYS A 230 21.24 15.00 4.18
N LEU A 231 20.09 14.40 4.48
CA LEU A 231 19.70 14.16 5.86
C LEU A 231 20.60 13.08 6.48
N PRO A 232 21.05 13.28 7.74
CA PRO A 232 21.88 12.28 8.41
C PRO A 232 21.05 11.03 8.71
N LEU A 233 21.56 9.87 8.28
CA LEU A 233 20.93 8.58 8.53
C LEU A 233 21.76 7.76 9.50
N ALA A 234 21.16 7.38 10.64
CA ALA A 234 21.80 6.49 11.60
C ALA A 234 21.89 5.04 11.10
N ARG A 235 21.01 4.64 10.18
CA ARG A 235 20.87 3.27 9.68
C ARG A 235 20.84 3.23 8.16
N ASN A 236 21.14 2.06 7.61
CA ASN A 236 20.94 1.78 6.20
C ASN A 236 19.47 1.44 5.94
N PHE A 237 18.97 1.78 4.76
CA PHE A 237 17.61 1.46 4.33
C PHE A 237 17.64 0.59 3.08
N LYS A 238 16.79 -0.43 3.07
CA LYS A 238 16.54 -1.28 1.90
C LYS A 238 15.05 -1.30 1.60
N LEU A 239 14.66 -0.76 0.46
CA LEU A 239 13.33 -1.01 -0.11
C LEU A 239 13.39 -2.34 -0.85
N LEU A 240 12.55 -3.28 -0.44
CA LEU A 240 12.41 -4.61 -1.01
C LEU A 240 11.03 -4.69 -1.65
N ILE A 241 11.00 -4.83 -2.97
CA ILE A 241 9.76 -4.89 -3.75
C ILE A 241 9.54 -6.36 -4.16
N ASP A 242 8.58 -7.02 -3.51
CA ASP A 242 8.13 -8.39 -3.79
C ASP A 242 7.33 -8.44 -5.12
N THR A 243 7.27 -9.61 -5.75
CA THR A 243 6.55 -9.86 -7.01
C THR A 243 5.43 -10.90 -6.89
N THR A 244 5.19 -11.43 -5.70
CA THR A 244 4.38 -12.63 -5.42
C THR A 244 3.53 -12.54 -4.16
N GLU A 245 3.45 -11.37 -3.51
CA GLU A 245 2.75 -11.18 -2.23
C GLU A 245 1.29 -11.68 -2.32
N GLU A 246 0.58 -11.28 -3.39
CA GLU A 246 -0.84 -11.52 -3.61
C GLU A 246 -1.14 -12.98 -4.03
N THR A 247 -0.10 -13.81 -4.12
CA THR A 247 -0.16 -15.14 -4.71
C THR A 247 0.53 -16.20 -3.87
N ALA A 248 1.78 -16.52 -4.17
CA ALA A 248 2.54 -17.59 -3.50
C ALA A 248 3.27 -17.10 -2.24
N GLY A 249 3.57 -15.80 -2.16
CA GLY A 249 4.34 -15.20 -1.07
C GLY A 249 5.76 -15.75 -0.93
N ASP A 250 6.38 -16.22 -2.03
CA ASP A 250 7.64 -16.97 -2.00
C ASP A 250 8.88 -16.12 -2.33
N ALA A 251 8.74 -14.90 -2.86
CA ALA A 251 9.88 -14.07 -3.25
C ALA A 251 10.68 -13.52 -2.05
N ILE A 252 10.04 -12.96 -1.01
CA ILE A 252 10.77 -12.53 0.19
C ILE A 252 11.45 -13.71 0.94
N PRO A 253 10.79 -14.87 1.15
CA PRO A 253 11.48 -16.07 1.64
C PRO A 253 12.71 -16.44 0.79
N TYR A 254 12.57 -16.49 -0.54
CA TYR A 254 13.67 -16.75 -1.48
C TYR A 254 14.84 -15.76 -1.29
N TYR A 255 14.51 -14.49 -1.08
CA TYR A 255 15.49 -13.43 -0.86
C TYR A 255 16.25 -13.61 0.47
N PHE A 256 15.57 -13.92 1.57
CA PHE A 256 16.22 -14.09 2.89
C PHE A 256 17.03 -15.39 3.03
N GLU A 257 16.76 -16.41 2.23
CA GLU A 257 17.65 -17.57 2.11
C GLU A 257 19.05 -17.20 1.57
N ARG A 258 19.16 -16.06 0.86
CA ARG A 258 20.36 -15.63 0.13
C ARG A 258 20.96 -14.32 0.65
N ASN A 259 20.26 -13.63 1.55
CA ASN A 259 20.65 -12.31 2.05
C ASN A 259 20.32 -12.19 3.53
N PRO A 260 21.09 -11.43 4.33
CA PRO A 260 20.75 -11.18 5.72
C PRO A 260 19.38 -10.51 5.88
N THR A 261 18.61 -10.98 6.86
CA THR A 261 17.37 -10.31 7.28
C THR A 261 17.69 -8.94 7.88
N PRO A 262 16.98 -7.86 7.49
CA PRO A 262 17.12 -6.55 8.13
C PRO A 262 16.82 -6.59 9.63
N ASN A 263 17.51 -5.75 10.41
CA ASN A 263 17.32 -5.62 11.86
C ASN A 263 15.91 -5.16 12.21
N TYR A 264 15.33 -4.31 11.37
CA TYR A 264 13.98 -3.79 11.49
C TYR A 264 13.26 -3.96 10.16
N ASN A 265 11.97 -4.31 10.19
CA ASN A 265 11.17 -4.50 8.98
C ASN A 265 9.87 -3.71 9.10
N LEU A 266 9.53 -2.98 8.06
CA LEU A 266 8.31 -2.17 7.93
C LEU A 266 7.62 -2.58 6.64
N ALA A 267 6.44 -3.18 6.73
CA ALA A 267 5.58 -3.37 5.56
C ALA A 267 4.78 -2.09 5.31
N LEU A 268 4.84 -1.57 4.09
CA LEU A 268 4.02 -0.45 3.62
C LEU A 268 2.88 -0.98 2.76
N ASP A 269 2.17 -1.95 3.32
CA ASP A 269 1.02 -2.62 2.73
C ASP A 269 0.02 -2.93 3.85
N GLY A 270 -0.58 -1.86 4.37
CA GLY A 270 -1.41 -1.92 5.57
C GLY A 270 -2.03 -0.57 5.87
N SER A 271 -2.63 -0.44 7.06
CA SER A 271 -3.36 0.77 7.45
C SER A 271 -2.69 1.51 8.60
N TYR A 272 -2.83 2.83 8.59
CA TYR A 272 -2.51 3.67 9.74
C TYR A 272 -3.48 3.41 10.92
N PRO A 273 -3.05 3.67 12.19
CA PRO A 273 -1.77 4.26 12.57
C PRO A 273 -0.58 3.30 12.47
N VAL A 274 -0.79 2.02 12.76
CA VAL A 274 0.20 0.96 12.57
C VAL A 274 -0.50 -0.40 12.71
N VAL A 275 -0.16 -1.35 11.84
CA VAL A 275 -0.52 -2.76 12.02
C VAL A 275 0.69 -3.46 12.63
N ILE A 276 0.55 -3.98 13.85
CA ILE A 276 1.62 -4.71 14.58
C ILE A 276 1.37 -6.22 14.65
N ALA A 277 0.21 -6.68 14.18
CA ALA A 277 -0.17 -8.08 14.15
C ALA A 277 -1.22 -8.31 13.07
N GLU A 278 -1.09 -9.42 12.36
CA GLU A 278 -2.04 -9.89 11.35
C GLU A 278 -2.62 -11.24 11.76
N LYS A 279 -3.80 -11.56 11.23
CA LYS A 279 -4.40 -12.88 11.43
C LYS A 279 -3.66 -13.89 10.55
N GLY A 280 -3.56 -15.14 11.01
CA GLY A 280 -3.14 -16.23 10.12
C GLY A 280 -4.12 -16.36 8.95
N TYR A 281 -3.58 -16.56 7.75
CA TYR A 281 -4.34 -16.79 6.53
C TYR A 281 -4.17 -18.24 6.05
N GLY A 282 -5.21 -18.78 5.40
CA GLY A 282 -5.16 -20.08 4.76
C GLY A 282 -6.43 -20.36 3.95
N THR A 283 -6.32 -21.19 2.91
CA THR A 283 -7.43 -21.58 2.05
C THR A 283 -7.78 -23.06 2.27
N VAL A 284 -9.07 -23.37 2.41
CA VAL A 284 -9.57 -24.74 2.42
C VAL A 284 -10.19 -25.04 1.06
N MET A 285 -9.57 -25.92 0.29
CA MET A 285 -10.14 -26.40 -0.97
C MET A 285 -11.05 -27.60 -0.72
N ALA A 286 -12.33 -27.45 -1.01
CA ALA A 286 -13.29 -28.55 -1.00
C ALA A 286 -13.36 -29.17 -2.40
N SER A 287 -13.17 -30.49 -2.48
CA SER A 287 -13.36 -31.27 -3.70
C SER A 287 -14.47 -32.27 -3.46
N PHE A 288 -15.41 -32.34 -4.40
CA PHE A 288 -16.56 -33.24 -4.32
C PHE A 288 -16.39 -34.36 -5.33
N ALA A 289 -16.62 -35.60 -4.90
CA ALA A 289 -16.64 -36.73 -5.82
C ALA A 289 -17.75 -36.53 -6.86
N ARG A 290 -17.42 -36.75 -8.14
CA ARG A 290 -18.42 -36.74 -9.19
C ARG A 290 -19.43 -37.86 -8.91
N ARG A 291 -20.71 -37.51 -8.84
CA ARG A 291 -21.82 -38.45 -8.71
C ARG A 291 -22.65 -38.44 -9.98
N ALA A 292 -23.37 -39.53 -10.24
CA ALA A 292 -24.41 -39.52 -11.26
C ALA A 292 -25.44 -38.44 -10.90
N ALA A 293 -25.89 -37.67 -11.88
CA ALA A 293 -26.97 -36.73 -11.69
C ALA A 293 -28.27 -37.52 -11.42
N GLU A 294 -29.03 -37.10 -10.42
CA GLU A 294 -30.33 -37.65 -10.06
C GLU A 294 -31.31 -36.47 -9.94
N GLY A 295 -32.51 -36.60 -10.50
CA GLY A 295 -33.55 -35.56 -10.46
C GLY A 295 -34.30 -35.39 -11.78
N GLU A 296 -35.37 -34.61 -11.75
CA GLU A 296 -36.13 -34.18 -12.92
C GLU A 296 -35.87 -32.69 -13.16
N GLY A 297 -35.65 -32.27 -14.42
CA GLY A 297 -35.48 -30.87 -14.80
C GLY A 297 -34.08 -30.52 -15.31
N ALA A 298 -33.66 -29.27 -15.04
CA ALA A 298 -32.43 -28.72 -15.59
C ALA A 298 -31.17 -29.27 -14.90
N GLU A 299 -30.15 -29.61 -15.69
CA GLU A 299 -28.84 -30.09 -15.22
C GLU A 299 -27.81 -28.96 -15.22
N VAL A 300 -27.10 -28.78 -14.11
CA VAL A 300 -25.92 -27.90 -14.06
C VAL A 300 -24.72 -28.63 -14.64
N THR A 301 -24.26 -28.21 -15.80
CA THR A 301 -23.14 -28.86 -16.52
C THR A 301 -21.79 -28.21 -16.27
N SER A 302 -21.79 -26.94 -15.85
CA SER A 302 -20.58 -26.23 -15.43
C SER A 302 -20.90 -25.13 -14.43
N MET A 303 -19.96 -24.85 -13.54
CA MET A 303 -19.97 -23.70 -12.65
C MET A 303 -18.57 -23.10 -12.62
N THR A 304 -18.47 -21.79 -12.81
CA THR A 304 -17.22 -21.04 -12.72
C THR A 304 -17.44 -19.77 -11.91
N GLY A 305 -16.42 -19.30 -11.21
CA GLY A 305 -16.49 -18.08 -10.43
C GLY A 305 -15.19 -17.80 -9.68
N GLY A 306 -14.89 -16.51 -9.51
CA GLY A 306 -13.67 -16.05 -8.84
C GLY A 306 -12.45 -16.02 -9.76
N MET A 307 -11.51 -15.13 -9.43
CA MET A 307 -10.24 -14.96 -10.16
C MET A 307 -9.01 -15.13 -9.26
N ALA A 308 -9.18 -14.97 -7.94
CA ALA A 308 -8.13 -15.13 -6.94
C ALA A 308 -8.75 -15.62 -5.62
N THR A 309 -7.99 -16.36 -4.81
CA THR A 309 -8.46 -16.94 -3.52
C THR A 309 -8.64 -15.91 -2.42
N ASN A 310 -8.02 -14.74 -2.57
CA ASN A 310 -8.14 -13.59 -1.69
C ASN A 310 -9.17 -12.56 -2.19
N GLN A 311 -9.91 -12.85 -3.27
CA GLN A 311 -10.97 -11.99 -3.78
C GLN A 311 -12.34 -12.68 -3.71
N ILE A 312 -13.35 -11.92 -3.28
CA ILE A 312 -14.75 -12.36 -3.42
C ILE A 312 -15.12 -12.34 -4.92
N PRO A 313 -15.66 -13.44 -5.48
CA PRO A 313 -16.10 -13.46 -6.88
C PRO A 313 -17.09 -12.34 -7.18
N SER A 314 -16.74 -11.44 -8.10
CA SER A 314 -17.68 -10.42 -8.58
C SER A 314 -18.72 -10.98 -9.56
N LYS A 315 -18.44 -12.14 -10.16
CA LYS A 315 -19.34 -12.87 -11.04
C LYS A 315 -19.11 -14.36 -10.88
N SER A 316 -20.21 -15.11 -10.87
CA SER A 316 -20.22 -16.57 -11.01
C SER A 316 -21.17 -16.94 -12.13
N VAL A 317 -20.83 -17.97 -12.90
CA VAL A 317 -21.60 -18.46 -14.05
C VAL A 317 -21.88 -19.93 -13.85
N ALA A 318 -23.16 -20.32 -13.90
CA ALA A 318 -23.57 -21.70 -14.03
C ALA A 318 -24.14 -21.91 -15.43
N THR A 319 -23.74 -22.98 -16.11
CA THR A 319 -24.34 -23.41 -17.38
C THR A 319 -25.32 -24.53 -17.12
N LEU A 320 -26.57 -24.35 -17.56
CA LEU A 320 -27.64 -25.30 -17.37
C LEU A 320 -28.09 -25.91 -18.71
N VAL A 321 -28.40 -27.20 -18.71
CA VAL A 321 -29.02 -27.92 -19.82
C VAL A 321 -30.42 -28.34 -19.43
N THR A 322 -31.41 -28.08 -20.29
CA THR A 322 -32.81 -28.43 -20.07
C THR A 322 -33.51 -28.58 -21.43
N ASP A 323 -34.59 -29.35 -21.45
CA ASP A 323 -35.56 -29.43 -22.53
C ASP A 323 -36.39 -28.14 -22.71
N LYS A 324 -36.47 -27.28 -21.68
CA LYS A 324 -37.28 -26.04 -21.68
C LYS A 324 -36.46 -24.78 -21.33
N PRO A 325 -35.45 -24.42 -22.14
CA PRO A 325 -34.50 -23.35 -21.80
C PRO A 325 -35.16 -21.96 -21.62
N ALA A 326 -36.16 -21.63 -22.43
CA ALA A 326 -36.84 -20.33 -22.34
C ALA A 326 -37.68 -20.19 -21.06
N GLU A 327 -38.41 -21.24 -20.67
CA GLU A 327 -39.20 -21.26 -19.44
C GLU A 327 -38.30 -21.18 -18.21
N LEU A 328 -37.20 -21.94 -18.20
CA LEU A 328 -36.21 -21.89 -17.13
C LEU A 328 -35.58 -20.50 -17.02
N ALA A 329 -35.17 -19.90 -18.15
CA ALA A 329 -34.57 -18.57 -18.16
C ALA A 329 -35.52 -17.51 -17.59
N ALA A 330 -36.80 -17.53 -18.01
CA ALA A 330 -37.81 -16.61 -17.48
C ALA A 330 -38.03 -16.81 -15.98
N SER A 331 -38.11 -18.05 -15.51
CA SER A 331 -38.25 -18.37 -14.09
C SER A 331 -37.05 -17.92 -13.26
N LEU A 332 -35.82 -18.16 -13.74
CA LEU A 332 -34.59 -17.72 -13.06
C LEU A 332 -34.45 -16.19 -13.04
N GLN A 333 -34.87 -15.51 -14.11
CA GLN A 333 -34.90 -14.04 -14.16
C GLN A 333 -35.91 -13.46 -13.16
N GLN A 334 -37.10 -14.05 -13.07
CA GLN A 334 -38.11 -13.63 -12.09
C GLN A 334 -37.61 -13.86 -10.66
N ALA A 335 -37.07 -15.06 -10.37
CA ALA A 335 -36.51 -15.36 -9.05
C ALA A 335 -35.35 -14.42 -8.68
N GLY A 336 -34.51 -14.05 -9.66
CA GLY A 336 -33.47 -13.05 -9.48
C GLY A 336 -34.01 -11.66 -9.17
N ALA A 337 -35.10 -11.24 -9.84
CA ALA A 337 -35.75 -9.96 -9.57
C ALA A 337 -36.41 -9.91 -8.19
N ASP A 338 -36.97 -11.02 -7.71
CA ASP A 338 -37.62 -11.12 -6.41
C ASP A 338 -36.63 -11.17 -5.23
N TYR A 339 -35.37 -11.54 -5.49
CA TYR A 339 -34.31 -11.64 -4.47
C TYR A 339 -33.68 -10.28 -4.12
N VAL A 340 -33.74 -9.29 -5.03
CA VAL A 340 -33.06 -7.99 -4.91
C VAL A 340 -33.84 -7.00 -4.05
#